data_AF-A0A2M3YWG2-F1
#
_entry.id   AF-A0A2M3YWG2-F1
#
_cell.length_a   1.000
_cell.length_b   1.000
_cell.length_c   1.000
_cell.angle_alpha   90.00
_cell.angle_beta   90.00
_cell.angle_gamma   90.00
#
_symmetry.space_group_name_H-M   'P 1'
#
loop_
_entity.id
_entity.type
_entity.pdbx_description
1 polymer ?
#
loop_
_entity_poly.entity_id
_entity_poly.type
_entity_poly.pdbx_seq_one_letter_code
_entity_poly.pdbx_strand_id
1 'polypeptide(L)'
;MLLPTTKCNTMWLVLCVILLPVLLQAAEAATYECKHEKHLDENYCVFRNVVYDGRNAIEFKAPSSKELHVAFFDSKLKHIPKELLSAFPEMRALYVVDCNLTSVVIPNKLEHLFASNNIISKVVVHQSAATTSMIELILDSNRLQDISNITRHLKKLEILNLSGNEELPKEKAIDLGNFEGMVNLRSLTLAGVGAYYVDNERGVKFPELTLLDLSNNDLTTSNLAVKVFASMPKLETLRLAHNKITSLEVMELTENNKELKEIYLEGNDFACSFQTLLVKHLAESGVELRVQRKNVECLQGYMKQNDMCCRTSLLDTVPIVVSSENPNDGAPTNQEAKDKESTPTTTIKTSVRTTTVGTTSGRTTHAPSAAVAKGEDRSDGSSDASTLILGNSLTSCLALVIAKLILF
;
A
#
# COMPACT_ATOMS: atom_id res chain seq x y z
N MET A 1 -22.06 -73.17 28.27
CA MET A 1 -22.97 -72.29 29.03
C MET A 1 -22.39 -70.89 29.03
N LEU A 2 -23.11 -69.95 28.41
CA LEU A 2 -22.79 -68.52 28.37
C LEU A 2 -23.13 -67.87 29.72
N LEU A 3 -22.28 -66.96 30.20
CA LEU A 3 -22.56 -65.98 31.28
C LEU A 3 -21.90 -64.63 30.93
N PRO A 4 -22.43 -63.50 31.42
CA PRO A 4 -22.80 -62.37 30.56
C PRO A 4 -21.84 -61.17 30.59
N THR A 5 -21.61 -60.58 29.42
CA THR A 5 -20.90 -59.31 29.20
C THR A 5 -21.90 -58.16 29.01
N THR A 6 -22.64 -57.77 30.06
CA THR A 6 -23.61 -56.66 29.96
C THR A 6 -23.64 -55.78 31.22
N LYS A 7 -22.49 -55.25 31.65
CA LYS A 7 -22.47 -54.12 32.62
C LYS A 7 -21.43 -53.03 32.38
N CYS A 8 -20.53 -53.17 31.39
CA CYS A 8 -19.43 -52.22 31.16
C CYS A 8 -19.67 -51.23 30.00
N ASN A 9 -20.85 -51.24 29.36
CA ASN A 9 -21.15 -50.33 28.24
C ASN A 9 -22.11 -49.20 28.60
N THR A 10 -22.99 -49.39 29.60
CA THR A 10 -24.00 -48.37 29.95
C THR A 10 -23.41 -47.21 30.73
N MET A 11 -22.42 -47.42 31.60
CA MET A 11 -21.79 -46.34 32.38
C MET A 11 -20.96 -45.37 31.54
N TRP A 12 -20.26 -45.85 30.51
CA TRP A 12 -19.47 -44.99 29.61
C TRP A 12 -20.35 -44.29 28.56
N LEU A 13 -21.41 -44.94 28.08
CA LEU A 13 -22.45 -44.30 27.26
C LEU A 13 -23.19 -43.21 28.05
N VAL A 14 -23.53 -43.46 29.32
CA VAL A 14 -24.18 -42.46 30.19
C VAL A 14 -23.22 -41.32 30.53
N LEU A 15 -21.93 -41.59 30.78
CA LEU A 15 -20.93 -40.52 30.95
C LEU A 15 -20.77 -39.69 29.67
N CYS A 16 -20.71 -40.30 28.48
CA CYS A 16 -20.65 -39.56 27.22
C CYS A 16 -21.94 -38.80 26.92
N VAL A 17 -23.12 -39.36 27.17
CA VAL A 17 -24.42 -38.71 26.93
C VAL A 17 -24.70 -37.58 27.93
N ILE A 18 -24.13 -37.64 29.14
CA ILE A 18 -24.23 -36.57 30.15
C ILE A 18 -23.09 -35.54 30.01
N LEU A 19 -21.88 -35.94 29.62
CA LEU A 19 -20.74 -35.03 29.45
C LEU A 19 -20.66 -34.37 28.07
N LEU A 20 -21.20 -34.96 27.00
CA LEU A 20 -21.29 -34.29 25.69
C LEU A 20 -22.11 -32.99 25.74
N PRO A 21 -23.31 -32.93 26.34
CA PRO A 21 -24.04 -31.67 26.45
C PRO A 21 -23.43 -30.70 27.48
N VAL A 22 -22.63 -31.18 28.44
CA VAL A 22 -21.89 -30.33 29.38
C VAL A 22 -20.63 -29.72 28.74
N LEU A 23 -20.02 -30.40 27.76
CA LEU A 23 -18.91 -29.87 26.95
C LEU A 23 -19.39 -29.03 25.74
N LEU A 24 -20.68 -29.12 25.38
CA LEU A 24 -21.35 -28.28 24.38
C LEU A 24 -22.21 -27.19 25.06
N GLN A 25 -21.66 -26.46 26.03
CA GLN A 25 -22.15 -25.10 26.22
C GLN A 25 -21.68 -24.31 25.00
N ALA A 26 -22.56 -24.22 23.98
CA ALA A 26 -22.39 -23.28 22.90
C ALA A 26 -22.17 -21.91 23.55
N ALA A 27 -20.97 -21.36 23.38
CA ALA A 27 -20.69 -20.01 23.82
C ALA A 27 -21.77 -19.12 23.20
N GLU A 28 -22.61 -18.52 24.04
CA GLU A 28 -23.70 -17.69 23.59
C GLU A 28 -23.11 -16.54 22.77
N ALA A 29 -23.54 -16.41 21.52
CA ALA A 29 -22.98 -15.41 20.63
C ALA A 29 -23.26 -14.01 21.18
N ALA A 30 -22.26 -13.15 21.19
CA ALA A 30 -22.48 -11.75 21.55
C ALA A 30 -23.34 -11.10 20.46
N THR A 31 -24.56 -10.73 20.80
CA THR A 31 -25.48 -10.05 19.87
C THR A 31 -25.31 -8.54 19.96
N TYR A 32 -25.11 -7.90 18.81
CA TYR A 32 -25.09 -6.45 18.67
C TYR A 32 -26.27 -6.01 17.81
N GLU A 33 -27.01 -5.00 18.27
CA GLU A 33 -28.08 -4.35 17.52
C GLU A 33 -27.64 -2.97 17.05
N CYS A 34 -27.88 -2.66 15.79
CA CYS A 34 -27.59 -1.32 15.28
C CYS A 34 -28.70 -0.32 15.58
N LYS A 35 -28.33 0.96 15.58
CA LYS A 35 -29.26 2.09 15.61
C LYS A 35 -29.07 2.94 14.37
N HIS A 36 -30.15 3.45 13.81
CA HIS A 36 -30.07 4.39 12.70
C HIS A 36 -29.59 5.76 13.17
N GLU A 37 -28.46 6.21 12.64
CA GLU A 37 -27.91 7.54 12.91
C GLU A 37 -27.52 8.22 11.59
N LYS A 38 -27.62 9.55 11.53
CA LYS A 38 -27.21 10.33 10.36
C LYS A 38 -25.69 10.49 10.36
N HIS A 39 -25.03 10.08 9.29
CA HIS A 39 -23.58 10.20 9.10
C HIS A 39 -23.27 10.40 7.61
N LEU A 40 -22.35 11.32 7.28
CA LEU A 40 -22.02 11.69 5.88
C LEU A 40 -23.28 12.02 5.04
N ASP A 41 -24.23 12.74 5.65
CA ASP A 41 -25.54 13.07 5.09
C ASP A 41 -26.49 11.91 4.74
N GLU A 42 -26.09 10.68 5.02
CA GLU A 42 -26.86 9.46 4.83
C GLU A 42 -27.30 8.85 6.17
N ASN A 43 -28.29 7.95 6.13
CA ASN A 43 -28.68 7.18 7.31
C ASN A 43 -27.90 5.86 7.35
N TYR A 44 -27.18 5.63 8.45
CA TYR A 44 -26.40 4.42 8.69
C TYR A 44 -27.01 3.56 9.79
N CYS A 45 -27.00 2.25 9.61
CA CYS A 45 -27.17 1.26 10.68
C CYS A 45 -25.85 1.18 11.47
N VAL A 46 -25.82 1.87 12.61
CA VAL A 46 -24.62 2.07 13.43
C VAL A 46 -24.53 1.03 14.54
N PHE A 47 -23.42 0.30 14.56
CA PHE A 47 -22.99 -0.54 15.67
C PHE A 47 -21.95 0.20 16.53
N ARG A 48 -22.05 0.05 17.86
CA ARG A 48 -21.11 0.67 18.81
C ARG A 48 -20.54 -0.36 19.77
N ASN A 49 -19.31 -0.12 20.22
CA ASN A 49 -18.64 -0.96 21.23
C ASN A 49 -18.52 -2.43 20.82
N VAL A 50 -18.42 -2.71 19.53
CA VAL A 50 -18.29 -4.08 19.03
C VAL A 50 -16.87 -4.56 19.26
N VAL A 51 -16.71 -5.71 19.90
CA VAL A 51 -15.41 -6.35 20.09
C VAL A 51 -15.39 -7.69 19.38
N TYR A 52 -14.47 -7.85 18.43
CA TYR A 52 -14.29 -9.08 17.66
C TYR A 52 -12.82 -9.39 17.43
N ASP A 53 -12.35 -10.51 18.01
CA ASP A 53 -10.96 -10.96 17.92
C ASP A 53 -10.74 -12.06 16.86
N GLY A 54 -11.82 -12.52 16.22
CA GLY A 54 -11.80 -13.62 15.24
C GLY A 54 -12.16 -14.99 15.81
N ARG A 55 -12.37 -15.13 17.13
CA ARG A 55 -12.69 -16.41 17.79
C ARG A 55 -14.01 -16.38 18.54
N ASN A 56 -14.46 -15.21 18.97
CA ASN A 56 -15.73 -15.07 19.64
C ASN A 56 -16.91 -15.22 18.66
N ALA A 57 -17.93 -15.96 19.09
CA ALA A 57 -19.20 -16.01 18.38
C ALA A 57 -19.90 -14.65 18.48
N ILE A 58 -20.38 -14.13 17.35
CA ILE A 58 -20.97 -12.81 17.23
C ILE A 58 -22.21 -12.86 16.33
N GLU A 59 -23.22 -12.07 16.65
CA GLU A 59 -24.42 -11.92 15.84
C GLU A 59 -24.72 -10.44 15.66
N PHE A 60 -25.12 -10.04 14.45
CA PHE A 60 -25.52 -8.68 14.13
C PHE A 60 -27.01 -8.65 13.81
N LYS A 61 -27.74 -7.79 14.51
CA LYS A 61 -29.16 -7.55 14.30
C LYS A 61 -29.39 -6.12 13.85
N ALA A 62 -30.35 -5.95 12.96
CA ALA A 62 -30.78 -4.66 12.46
C ALA A 62 -32.30 -4.64 12.32
N PRO A 63 -32.92 -3.44 12.33
CA PRO A 63 -34.36 -3.30 12.10
C PRO A 63 -34.81 -3.80 10.72
N SER A 64 -33.91 -3.82 9.72
CA SER A 64 -34.16 -4.31 8.37
C SER A 64 -33.00 -5.17 7.90
N SER A 65 -33.26 -6.20 7.09
CA SER A 65 -32.21 -6.98 6.40
C SER A 65 -31.71 -6.29 5.12
N LYS A 66 -32.23 -5.10 4.79
CA LYS A 66 -31.93 -4.34 3.57
C LYS A 66 -31.08 -3.09 3.86
N GLU A 67 -30.38 -3.06 4.99
CA GLU A 67 -29.50 -1.93 5.29
C GLU A 67 -28.41 -1.82 4.23
N LEU A 68 -28.34 -0.64 3.59
CA LEU A 68 -27.35 -0.36 2.55
C LEU A 68 -26.09 0.27 3.14
N HIS A 69 -26.21 0.95 4.29
CA HIS A 69 -25.13 1.69 4.93
C HIS A 69 -24.93 1.16 6.35
N VAL A 70 -23.75 0.62 6.63
CA VAL A 70 -23.40 0.07 7.93
C VAL A 70 -22.17 0.80 8.46
N ALA A 71 -22.19 1.15 9.74
CA ALA A 71 -21.08 1.84 10.39
C ALA A 71 -20.72 1.21 11.72
N PHE A 72 -19.45 1.26 12.07
CA PHE A 72 -18.92 0.89 13.36
C PHE A 72 -18.26 2.11 13.99
N PHE A 73 -18.68 2.44 15.21
CA PHE A 73 -18.00 3.43 16.04
C PHE A 73 -17.56 2.79 17.35
N ASP A 74 -16.49 3.34 17.94
CA ASP A 74 -15.98 2.91 19.24
C ASP A 74 -15.75 1.38 19.31
N SER A 75 -15.37 0.76 18.18
CA SER A 75 -15.37 -0.68 17.99
C SER A 75 -13.95 -1.21 17.74
N LYS A 76 -13.69 -2.46 18.10
CA LYS A 76 -12.40 -3.14 17.93
C LYS A 76 -12.62 -4.45 17.18
N LEU A 77 -12.37 -4.41 15.88
CA LEU A 77 -12.55 -5.52 14.96
C LEU A 77 -11.17 -5.90 14.41
N LYS A 78 -10.67 -7.10 14.71
CA LYS A 78 -9.41 -7.56 14.11
C LYS A 78 -9.55 -7.80 12.60
N HIS A 79 -10.71 -8.28 12.18
CA HIS A 79 -11.14 -8.52 10.80
C HIS A 79 -12.64 -8.26 10.69
N ILE A 80 -13.16 -8.06 9.47
CA ILE A 80 -14.61 -8.01 9.23
C ILE A 80 -15.21 -9.41 9.47
N PRO A 81 -16.17 -9.59 10.39
CA PRO A 81 -16.80 -10.89 10.63
C PRO A 81 -17.62 -11.36 9.42
N LYS A 82 -17.60 -12.66 9.12
CA LYS A 82 -18.42 -13.24 8.02
C LYS A 82 -19.92 -13.13 8.30
N GLU A 83 -20.27 -13.10 9.59
CA GLU A 83 -21.63 -12.94 10.10
C GLU A 83 -22.18 -11.58 9.71
N LEU A 84 -21.35 -10.53 9.68
CA LEU A 84 -21.73 -9.20 9.18
C LEU A 84 -22.10 -9.27 7.70
N LEU A 85 -21.25 -9.89 6.88
CA LEU A 85 -21.48 -10.03 5.44
C LEU A 85 -22.73 -10.86 5.13
N SER A 86 -23.09 -11.79 6.03
CA SER A 86 -24.28 -12.63 5.92
C SER A 86 -25.54 -11.90 6.36
N ALA A 87 -25.45 -11.06 7.39
CA ALA A 87 -26.56 -10.24 7.88
C ALA A 87 -26.92 -9.09 6.93
N PHE A 88 -25.93 -8.55 6.20
CA PHE A 88 -26.09 -7.39 5.32
C PHE A 88 -25.62 -7.67 3.88
N PRO A 89 -26.28 -8.58 3.15
CA PRO A 89 -25.85 -8.97 1.79
C PRO A 89 -26.02 -7.85 0.75
N GLU A 90 -26.88 -6.87 1.02
CA GLU A 90 -27.16 -5.72 0.14
C GLU A 90 -26.33 -4.47 0.48
N MET A 91 -25.37 -4.56 1.41
CA MET A 91 -24.57 -3.42 1.87
C MET A 91 -23.78 -2.78 0.71
N ARG A 92 -23.93 -1.46 0.58
CA ARG A 92 -23.31 -0.59 -0.42
C ARG A 92 -22.26 0.33 0.19
N ALA A 93 -22.41 0.75 1.46
CA ALA A 93 -21.38 1.52 2.17
C ALA A 93 -21.03 0.88 3.52
N LEU A 94 -19.73 0.84 3.81
CA LEU A 94 -19.20 0.38 5.09
C LEU A 94 -18.25 1.44 5.67
N TYR A 95 -18.53 1.87 6.90
CA TYR A 95 -17.69 2.76 7.68
C TYR A 95 -17.08 2.02 8.87
N VAL A 96 -15.75 1.87 8.87
CA VAL A 96 -14.96 1.13 9.87
C VAL A 96 -13.65 1.85 10.17
N VAL A 97 -13.73 3.18 10.32
CA VAL A 97 -12.60 4.03 10.70
C VAL A 97 -12.20 3.73 12.15
N ASP A 98 -10.89 3.67 12.41
CA ASP A 98 -10.33 3.47 13.76
C ASP A 98 -10.88 2.23 14.49
N CYS A 99 -10.94 1.11 13.76
CA CYS A 99 -11.49 -0.16 14.26
C CYS A 99 -10.42 -1.21 14.58
N ASN A 100 -9.13 -0.88 14.47
CA ASN A 100 -8.00 -1.79 14.65
C ASN A 100 -7.99 -3.01 13.70
N LEU A 101 -8.53 -2.84 12.48
CA LEU A 101 -8.56 -3.87 11.44
C LEU A 101 -7.16 -4.19 10.93
N THR A 102 -6.85 -5.49 10.81
CA THR A 102 -5.61 -5.98 10.17
C THR A 102 -5.81 -6.40 8.72
N SER A 103 -7.06 -6.67 8.32
CA SER A 103 -7.45 -6.95 6.95
C SER A 103 -8.89 -6.52 6.70
N VAL A 104 -9.22 -6.21 5.44
CA VAL A 104 -10.59 -5.88 5.04
C VAL A 104 -11.04 -6.69 3.82
N VAL A 105 -12.34 -6.96 3.75
CA VAL A 105 -12.98 -7.67 2.65
C VAL A 105 -13.92 -6.70 1.92
N ILE A 106 -13.84 -6.65 0.60
CA ILE A 106 -14.71 -5.87 -0.27
C ILE A 106 -15.71 -6.84 -0.93
N PRO A 107 -16.97 -6.95 -0.44
CA PRO A 107 -17.98 -7.84 -0.98
C PRO A 107 -18.57 -7.31 -2.30
N ASN A 108 -19.37 -8.13 -2.99
CA ASN A 108 -19.76 -7.93 -4.39
C ASN A 108 -20.54 -6.63 -4.69
N LYS A 109 -21.33 -6.13 -3.72
CA LYS A 109 -22.21 -4.97 -3.88
C LYS A 109 -21.69 -3.69 -3.22
N LEU A 110 -20.50 -3.75 -2.61
CA LEU A 110 -19.94 -2.59 -1.93
C LEU A 110 -19.52 -1.53 -2.95
N GLU A 111 -19.89 -0.30 -2.69
CA GLU A 111 -19.63 0.88 -3.51
C GLU A 111 -18.68 1.85 -2.80
N HIS A 112 -18.85 2.01 -1.48
CA HIS A 112 -18.07 2.92 -0.65
C HIS A 112 -17.47 2.19 0.56
N LEU A 113 -16.17 2.34 0.77
CA LEU A 113 -15.49 1.82 1.96
C LEU A 113 -14.65 2.91 2.62
N PHE A 114 -14.95 3.20 3.87
CA PHE A 114 -14.19 4.11 4.73
C PHE A 114 -13.50 3.32 5.84
N ALA A 115 -12.19 3.12 5.71
CA ALA A 115 -11.41 2.27 6.61
C ALA A 115 -10.09 2.94 7.04
N SER A 116 -10.12 4.27 7.18
CA SER A 116 -8.99 5.07 7.65
C SER A 116 -8.52 4.68 9.06
N ASN A 117 -7.26 4.94 9.37
CA ASN A 117 -6.67 4.78 10.71
C ASN A 117 -6.83 3.35 11.26
N ASN A 118 -6.45 2.36 10.46
CA ASN A 118 -6.41 0.97 10.89
C ASN A 118 -4.98 0.42 10.74
N ILE A 119 -4.81 -0.89 10.86
CA ILE A 119 -3.52 -1.58 10.64
C ILE A 119 -3.64 -2.58 9.48
N ILE A 120 -4.42 -2.22 8.46
CA ILE A 120 -4.74 -3.09 7.34
C ILE A 120 -3.48 -3.30 6.50
N SER A 121 -3.06 -4.55 6.37
CA SER A 121 -1.98 -4.97 5.46
C SER A 121 -2.47 -5.82 4.28
N LYS A 122 -3.73 -6.26 4.33
CA LYS A 122 -4.33 -7.12 3.29
C LYS A 122 -5.75 -6.69 2.95
N VAL A 123 -5.98 -6.50 1.65
CA VAL A 123 -7.32 -6.27 1.07
C VAL A 123 -7.74 -7.48 0.24
N VAL A 124 -8.88 -8.05 0.58
CA VAL A 124 -9.52 -9.14 -0.17
C VAL A 124 -10.66 -8.56 -0.98
N VAL A 125 -10.63 -8.75 -2.29
CA VAL A 125 -11.65 -8.22 -3.20
C VAL A 125 -12.45 -9.39 -3.78
N HIS A 126 -13.77 -9.43 -3.53
CA HIS A 126 -14.66 -10.43 -4.13
C HIS A 126 -15.26 -9.94 -5.46
N GLN A 127 -15.16 -8.65 -5.74
CA GLN A 127 -15.57 -8.04 -7.01
C GLN A 127 -14.63 -8.40 -8.16
N SER A 128 -15.11 -8.25 -9.40
CA SER A 128 -14.32 -8.44 -10.62
C SER A 128 -14.24 -7.16 -11.44
N ALA A 129 -13.24 -7.06 -12.33
CA ALA A 129 -13.09 -5.92 -13.23
C ALA A 129 -14.35 -5.58 -14.05
N ALA A 130 -15.12 -6.60 -14.45
CA ALA A 130 -16.33 -6.43 -15.26
C ALA A 130 -17.57 -6.07 -14.42
N THR A 131 -17.63 -6.53 -13.17
CA THR A 131 -18.83 -6.47 -12.33
C THR A 131 -18.69 -5.58 -11.10
N THR A 132 -17.53 -4.92 -10.94
CA THR A 132 -17.28 -4.04 -9.81
C THR A 132 -18.33 -2.94 -9.71
N SER A 133 -18.72 -2.66 -8.47
CA SER A 133 -19.60 -1.57 -8.05
C SER A 133 -18.85 -0.52 -7.22
N MET A 134 -17.62 -0.81 -6.76
CA MET A 134 -16.77 0.14 -6.03
C MET A 134 -16.57 1.46 -6.80
N ILE A 135 -16.91 2.55 -6.12
CA ILE A 135 -16.75 3.95 -6.56
C ILE A 135 -15.70 4.66 -5.70
N GLU A 136 -15.73 4.45 -4.39
CA GLU A 136 -14.89 5.16 -3.42
C GLU A 136 -14.23 4.20 -2.43
N LEU A 137 -12.91 4.32 -2.30
CA LEU A 137 -12.11 3.50 -1.42
C LEU A 137 -11.12 4.35 -0.63
N ILE A 138 -11.39 4.50 0.67
CA ILE A 138 -10.59 5.29 1.60
C ILE A 138 -9.86 4.34 2.55
N LEU A 139 -8.55 4.22 2.36
CA LEU A 139 -7.65 3.31 3.07
C LEU A 139 -6.43 4.06 3.65
N ASP A 140 -6.55 5.36 3.92
CA ASP A 140 -5.46 6.14 4.47
C ASP A 140 -5.06 5.69 5.89
N SER A 141 -3.81 5.98 6.27
CA SER A 141 -3.26 5.65 7.59
C SER A 141 -3.42 4.17 7.92
N ASN A 142 -2.88 3.32 7.06
CA ASN A 142 -2.87 1.86 7.17
C ASN A 142 -1.45 1.31 6.93
N ARG A 143 -1.29 0.00 6.75
CA ARG A 143 0.00 -0.68 6.52
C ARG A 143 0.01 -1.49 5.23
N LEU A 144 -0.59 -0.95 4.17
CA LEU A 144 -0.65 -1.61 2.88
C LEU A 144 0.73 -1.65 2.22
N GLN A 145 1.10 -2.83 1.71
CA GLN A 145 2.31 -3.06 0.91
C GLN A 145 2.00 -3.45 -0.54
N ASP A 146 0.75 -3.83 -0.81
CA ASP A 146 0.30 -4.28 -2.12
C ASP A 146 -1.13 -3.82 -2.38
N ILE A 147 -1.33 -3.18 -3.53
CA ILE A 147 -2.63 -2.73 -4.04
C ILE A 147 -3.05 -3.50 -5.29
N SER A 148 -2.32 -4.53 -5.71
CA SER A 148 -2.60 -5.29 -6.93
C SER A 148 -4.00 -5.89 -6.97
N ASN A 149 -4.53 -6.33 -5.82
CA ASN A 149 -5.92 -6.79 -5.73
C ASN A 149 -6.93 -5.67 -5.98
N ILE A 150 -6.65 -4.44 -5.52
CA ILE A 150 -7.50 -3.27 -5.77
C ILE A 150 -7.42 -2.91 -7.26
N THR A 151 -6.21 -2.67 -7.77
CA THR A 151 -6.02 -2.13 -9.11
C THR A 151 -6.39 -3.13 -10.20
N ARG A 152 -6.28 -4.45 -9.95
CA ARG A 152 -6.72 -5.49 -10.90
C ARG A 152 -8.24 -5.56 -11.05
N HIS A 153 -9.00 -5.39 -9.96
CA HIS A 153 -10.43 -5.71 -9.94
C HIS A 153 -11.35 -4.48 -9.92
N LEU A 154 -10.94 -3.37 -9.30
CA LEU A 154 -11.83 -2.24 -9.02
C LEU A 154 -11.73 -1.14 -10.09
N LYS A 155 -11.99 -1.51 -11.36
CA LYS A 155 -11.79 -0.64 -12.53
C LYS A 155 -12.79 0.53 -12.66
N LYS A 156 -13.84 0.57 -11.84
CA LYS A 156 -14.80 1.69 -11.77
C LYS A 156 -14.51 2.69 -10.64
N LEU A 157 -13.45 2.49 -9.86
CA LEU A 157 -13.09 3.44 -8.81
C LEU A 157 -12.90 4.85 -9.38
N GLU A 158 -13.53 5.81 -8.72
CA GLU A 158 -13.41 7.24 -8.99
C GLU A 158 -12.55 7.93 -7.93
N ILE A 159 -12.62 7.47 -6.67
CA ILE A 159 -11.89 8.05 -5.55
C ILE A 159 -11.08 6.97 -4.86
N LEU A 160 -9.77 7.19 -4.77
CA LEU A 160 -8.84 6.30 -4.07
C LEU A 160 -7.93 7.11 -3.15
N ASN A 161 -7.99 6.81 -1.85
CA ASN A 161 -7.08 7.36 -0.86
C ASN A 161 -6.22 6.28 -0.23
N LEU A 162 -4.92 6.39 -0.45
CA LEU A 162 -3.86 5.50 0.04
C LEU A 162 -2.84 6.25 0.89
N SER A 163 -3.13 7.48 1.29
CA SER A 163 -2.22 8.34 2.05
C SER A 163 -1.76 7.66 3.35
N GLY A 164 -0.53 7.92 3.81
CA GLY A 164 -0.03 7.35 5.07
C GLY A 164 0.23 5.84 5.06
N ASN A 165 0.21 5.17 3.90
CA ASN A 165 0.68 3.78 3.76
C ASN A 165 2.18 3.78 3.38
N GLU A 166 3.05 4.08 4.36
CA GLU A 166 4.49 4.29 4.13
C GLU A 166 5.27 3.07 3.60
N GLU A 167 4.68 1.88 3.72
CA GLU A 167 5.25 0.61 3.26
C GLU A 167 4.81 0.26 1.82
N LEU A 168 3.92 1.07 1.21
CA LEU A 168 3.34 0.81 -0.11
C LEU A 168 4.36 0.97 -1.26
N PRO A 169 5.15 2.05 -1.35
CA PRO A 169 6.08 2.24 -2.46
C PRO A 169 7.28 1.29 -2.34
N LYS A 170 7.41 0.36 -3.29
CA LYS A 170 8.63 -0.44 -3.43
C LYS A 170 9.77 0.47 -3.89
N GLU A 171 10.95 0.29 -3.31
CA GLU A 171 12.14 1.13 -3.61
C GLU A 171 11.86 2.63 -3.45
N LYS A 172 10.87 2.99 -2.61
CA LYS A 172 10.44 4.38 -2.39
C LYS A 172 9.95 5.09 -3.66
N ALA A 173 9.44 4.35 -4.65
CA ALA A 173 8.91 4.90 -5.90
C ALA A 173 7.39 4.69 -6.04
N ILE A 174 6.68 5.76 -6.42
CA ILE A 174 5.31 5.68 -6.91
C ILE A 174 5.36 5.40 -8.41
N ASP A 175 5.16 4.15 -8.80
CA ASP A 175 4.92 3.75 -10.20
C ASP A 175 3.43 3.94 -10.52
N LEU A 176 3.10 5.00 -11.26
CA LEU A 176 1.72 5.28 -11.71
C LEU A 176 1.19 4.18 -12.65
N GLY A 177 2.07 3.37 -13.23
CA GLY A 177 1.75 2.15 -13.95
C GLY A 177 0.97 1.13 -13.13
N ASN A 178 1.05 1.16 -11.80
CA ASN A 178 0.26 0.27 -10.94
C ASN A 178 -1.26 0.51 -11.03
N PHE A 179 -1.67 1.69 -11.49
CA PHE A 179 -3.07 2.09 -11.66
C PHE A 179 -3.59 1.88 -13.10
N GLU A 180 -2.88 1.10 -13.92
CA GLU A 180 -3.25 0.82 -15.30
C GLU A 180 -4.72 0.35 -15.44
N GLY A 181 -5.45 0.97 -16.38
CA GLY A 181 -6.84 0.65 -16.66
C GLY A 181 -7.86 1.23 -15.67
N MET A 182 -7.44 1.98 -14.64
CA MET A 182 -8.34 2.71 -13.74
C MET A 182 -8.78 4.05 -14.36
N VAL A 183 -9.41 3.97 -15.54
CA VAL A 183 -9.70 5.13 -16.39
C VAL A 183 -10.73 6.10 -15.80
N ASN A 184 -11.50 5.67 -14.80
CA ASN A 184 -12.53 6.48 -14.14
C ASN A 184 -12.00 7.24 -12.91
N LEU A 185 -10.73 7.05 -12.51
CA LEU A 185 -10.18 7.76 -11.36
C LEU A 185 -10.27 9.27 -11.57
N ARG A 186 -10.91 9.95 -10.62
CA ARG A 186 -11.03 11.41 -10.50
C ARG A 186 -10.12 11.96 -9.40
N SER A 187 -10.00 11.23 -8.29
CA SER A 187 -9.17 11.62 -7.16
C SER A 187 -8.24 10.48 -6.76
N LEU A 188 -6.93 10.76 -6.80
CA LEU A 188 -5.89 9.87 -6.31
C LEU A 188 -5.06 10.61 -5.27
N THR A 189 -5.04 10.08 -4.05
CA THR A 189 -4.30 10.67 -2.93
C THR A 189 -3.28 9.66 -2.40
N LEU A 190 -2.00 10.06 -2.47
CA LEU A 190 -0.81 9.30 -2.13
C LEU A 190 0.10 10.15 -1.22
N ALA A 191 -0.52 10.98 -0.37
CA ALA A 191 0.21 11.85 0.53
C ALA A 191 0.88 11.03 1.65
N GLY A 192 2.11 11.35 2.04
CA GLY A 192 2.74 10.67 3.18
C GLY A 192 2.96 9.17 2.98
N VAL A 193 3.15 8.68 1.76
CA VAL A 193 3.52 7.27 1.50
C VAL A 193 5.04 7.06 1.55
N GLY A 194 5.81 8.12 1.83
CA GLY A 194 7.27 8.07 1.94
C GLY A 194 7.98 7.89 0.59
N ALA A 195 7.41 8.42 -0.49
CA ALA A 195 7.99 8.30 -1.83
C ALA A 195 9.11 9.31 -2.08
N TYR A 196 10.16 8.87 -2.77
CA TYR A 196 11.28 9.67 -3.26
C TYR A 196 11.20 9.91 -4.76
N TYR A 197 10.47 9.06 -5.49
CA TYR A 197 10.30 9.10 -6.94
C TYR A 197 8.84 8.98 -7.31
N VAL A 198 8.46 9.63 -8.41
CA VAL A 198 7.20 9.38 -9.11
C VAL A 198 7.52 9.12 -10.57
N ASP A 199 7.07 7.98 -11.07
CA ASP A 199 7.25 7.60 -12.47
C ASP A 199 5.91 7.23 -13.14
N ASN A 200 5.94 7.25 -14.47
CA ASN A 200 4.88 6.74 -15.32
C ASN A 200 5.50 6.19 -16.61
N GLU A 201 6.51 5.32 -16.48
CA GLU A 201 7.27 4.82 -17.63
C GLU A 201 6.39 4.06 -18.63
N ARG A 202 5.33 3.41 -18.13
CA ARG A 202 4.35 2.68 -18.95
C ARG A 202 3.39 3.62 -19.70
N GLY A 203 3.43 4.93 -19.45
CA GLY A 203 2.61 5.90 -20.15
C GLY A 203 1.12 5.74 -19.88
N VAL A 204 0.74 5.26 -18.68
CA VAL A 204 -0.66 5.10 -18.27
C VAL A 204 -1.35 6.44 -18.34
N LYS A 205 -2.58 6.45 -18.88
CA LYS A 205 -3.41 7.64 -19.03
C LYS A 205 -4.46 7.69 -17.95
N PHE A 206 -4.69 8.89 -17.42
CA PHE A 206 -5.66 9.20 -16.39
C PHE A 206 -6.63 10.26 -16.93
N PRO A 207 -7.55 9.87 -17.83
CA PRO A 207 -8.35 10.82 -18.60
C PRO A 207 -9.36 11.60 -17.76
N GLU A 208 -9.79 11.04 -16.62
CA GLU A 208 -10.77 11.64 -15.72
C GLU A 208 -10.18 12.24 -14.44
N LEU A 209 -8.86 12.14 -14.24
CA LEU A 209 -8.23 12.54 -12.98
C LEU A 209 -8.18 14.07 -12.87
N THR A 210 -8.85 14.59 -11.84
CA THR A 210 -8.94 16.01 -11.54
C THR A 210 -8.14 16.39 -10.29
N LEU A 211 -7.89 15.46 -9.38
CA LEU A 211 -7.10 15.68 -8.17
C LEU A 211 -5.99 14.64 -8.04
N LEU A 212 -4.76 15.12 -7.91
CA LEU A 212 -3.61 14.32 -7.50
C LEU A 212 -2.94 14.94 -6.26
N ASP A 213 -2.87 14.17 -5.18
CA ASP A 213 -2.17 14.57 -3.95
C ASP A 213 -0.92 13.72 -3.73
N LEU A 214 0.24 14.37 -3.79
CA LEU A 214 1.57 13.81 -3.54
C LEU A 214 2.27 14.54 -2.37
N SER A 215 1.50 15.24 -1.54
CA SER A 215 2.04 16.04 -0.44
C SER A 215 2.70 15.18 0.64
N ASN A 216 3.57 15.76 1.46
CA ASN A 216 4.22 15.07 2.59
C ASN A 216 5.03 13.83 2.17
N ASN A 217 5.60 13.82 0.97
CA ASN A 217 6.56 12.82 0.54
C ASN A 217 7.99 13.41 0.58
N ASP A 218 8.97 12.66 0.11
CA ASP A 218 10.38 13.06 0.04
C ASP A 218 10.82 13.42 -1.39
N LEU A 219 9.88 13.91 -2.22
CA LEU A 219 10.14 14.17 -3.64
C LEU A 219 11.13 15.32 -3.82
N THR A 220 12.13 15.12 -4.68
CA THR A 220 13.10 16.14 -5.08
C THR A 220 12.91 16.50 -6.56
N THR A 221 13.45 17.65 -6.98
CA THR A 221 13.40 18.07 -8.40
C THR A 221 14.02 17.04 -9.36
N SER A 222 15.08 16.33 -8.95
CA SER A 222 15.72 15.30 -9.80
C SER A 222 14.86 14.05 -9.99
N ASN A 223 13.91 13.82 -9.08
CA ASN A 223 13.12 12.58 -9.03
C ASN A 223 11.65 12.80 -9.41
N LEU A 224 11.29 14.03 -9.77
CA LEU A 224 9.95 14.42 -10.20
C LEU A 224 10.03 15.12 -11.55
N ALA A 225 9.88 14.35 -12.63
CA ALA A 225 9.77 14.92 -13.97
C ALA A 225 8.33 15.39 -14.22
N VAL A 226 8.12 16.69 -14.47
CA VAL A 226 6.79 17.29 -14.64
C VAL A 226 5.96 16.61 -15.75
N LYS A 227 6.62 16.09 -16.79
CA LYS A 227 5.99 15.31 -17.87
C LYS A 227 5.09 14.16 -17.40
N VAL A 228 5.28 13.62 -16.19
CA VAL A 228 4.40 12.57 -15.66
C VAL A 228 2.94 13.05 -15.57
N PHE A 229 2.74 14.34 -15.28
CA PHE A 229 1.43 14.97 -15.17
C PHE A 229 0.74 15.17 -16.53
N ALA A 230 1.48 15.13 -17.65
CA ALA A 230 0.90 15.20 -19.01
C ALA A 230 -0.02 14.02 -19.35
N SER A 231 0.01 12.96 -18.53
CA SER A 231 -0.94 11.84 -18.62
C SER A 231 -2.33 12.14 -18.05
N MET A 232 -2.52 13.30 -17.41
CA MET A 232 -3.72 13.72 -16.67
C MET A 232 -4.29 15.02 -17.28
N PRO A 233 -4.90 14.97 -18.48
CA PRO A 233 -5.30 16.19 -19.20
C PRO A 233 -6.40 17.01 -18.49
N LYS A 234 -7.17 16.40 -17.59
CA LYS A 234 -8.23 17.05 -16.79
C LYS A 234 -7.77 17.43 -15.38
N LEU A 235 -6.47 17.39 -15.08
CA LEU A 235 -5.96 17.67 -13.74
C LEU A 235 -6.29 19.12 -13.36
N GLU A 236 -7.09 19.30 -12.32
CA GLU A 236 -7.53 20.60 -11.82
C GLU A 236 -6.78 21.01 -10.54
N THR A 237 -6.42 20.04 -9.70
CA THR A 237 -5.74 20.26 -8.42
C THR A 237 -4.52 19.36 -8.31
N LEU A 238 -3.35 19.97 -8.17
CA LEU A 238 -2.08 19.28 -7.92
C LEU A 238 -1.52 19.69 -6.56
N ARG A 239 -1.32 18.72 -5.67
CA ARG A 239 -0.73 18.99 -4.36
C ARG A 239 0.65 18.35 -4.24
N LEU A 240 1.65 19.20 -4.04
CA LEU A 240 3.07 18.85 -3.87
C LEU A 240 3.64 19.48 -2.60
N ALA A 241 2.78 19.92 -1.68
CA ALA A 241 3.18 20.55 -0.43
C ALA A 241 4.03 19.61 0.42
N HIS A 242 4.93 20.17 1.23
CA HIS A 242 5.79 19.44 2.16
C HIS A 242 6.59 18.31 1.49
N ASN A 243 7.27 18.64 0.40
CA ASN A 243 8.28 17.81 -0.26
C ASN A 243 9.66 18.50 -0.18
N LYS A 244 10.64 18.05 -0.95
CA LYS A 244 12.01 18.58 -1.01
C LYS A 244 12.33 19.16 -2.40
N ILE A 245 11.32 19.74 -3.05
CA ILE A 245 11.45 20.31 -4.40
C ILE A 245 12.15 21.66 -4.32
N THR A 246 13.17 21.87 -5.16
CA THR A 246 13.96 23.11 -5.21
C THR A 246 13.70 23.94 -6.48
N SER A 247 13.21 23.27 -7.53
CA SER A 247 12.78 23.86 -8.81
C SER A 247 11.69 22.99 -9.44
N LEU A 248 10.86 23.59 -10.29
CA LEU A 248 9.75 22.94 -11.00
C LEU A 248 9.64 23.53 -12.41
N GLU A 249 9.52 22.68 -13.44
CA GLU A 249 9.34 23.10 -14.84
C GLU A 249 7.91 23.60 -15.09
N VAL A 250 7.58 24.75 -14.49
CA VAL A 250 6.20 25.26 -14.40
C VAL A 250 5.60 25.60 -15.78
N MET A 251 6.42 26.00 -16.75
CA MET A 251 5.96 26.25 -18.12
C MET A 251 5.42 24.96 -18.75
N GLU A 252 6.20 23.88 -18.72
CA GLU A 252 5.79 22.57 -19.22
C GLU A 252 4.57 22.03 -18.47
N LEU A 253 4.50 22.23 -17.14
CA LEU A 253 3.34 21.85 -16.34
C LEU A 253 2.06 22.52 -16.87
N THR A 254 2.08 23.85 -17.01
CA THR A 254 0.91 24.62 -17.45
C THR A 254 0.54 24.38 -18.92
N GLU A 255 1.51 24.04 -19.77
CA GLU A 255 1.26 23.69 -21.18
C GLU A 255 0.54 22.33 -21.31
N ASN A 256 0.97 21.36 -20.51
CA ASN A 256 0.44 19.99 -20.52
C ASN A 256 -0.89 19.85 -19.74
N ASN A 257 -1.10 20.65 -18.69
CA ASN A 257 -2.25 20.57 -17.80
C ASN A 257 -3.06 21.87 -17.82
N LYS A 258 -3.73 22.14 -18.95
CA LYS A 258 -4.49 23.39 -19.18
C LYS A 258 -5.71 23.60 -18.28
N GLU A 259 -6.22 22.53 -17.70
CA GLU A 259 -7.35 22.57 -16.76
C GLU A 259 -6.90 22.80 -15.30
N LEU A 260 -5.58 22.95 -15.05
CA LEU A 260 -5.04 23.15 -13.72
C LEU A 260 -5.53 24.48 -13.14
N LYS A 261 -6.22 24.42 -12.00
CA LYS A 261 -6.80 25.57 -11.30
C LYS A 261 -6.06 25.86 -10.01
N GLU A 262 -5.66 24.83 -9.28
CA GLU A 262 -5.06 24.96 -7.96
C GLU A 262 -3.76 24.15 -7.85
N ILE A 263 -2.73 24.78 -7.28
CA ILE A 263 -1.48 24.11 -6.93
C ILE A 263 -1.06 24.43 -5.49
N TYR A 264 -0.59 23.42 -4.78
CA TYR A 264 -0.11 23.52 -3.39
C TYR A 264 1.37 23.17 -3.37
N LEU A 265 2.21 24.10 -2.90
CA LEU A 265 3.67 24.03 -2.97
C LEU A 265 4.37 24.42 -1.66
N GLU A 266 3.61 24.76 -0.62
CA GLU A 266 4.16 25.18 0.66
C GLU A 266 5.05 24.09 1.27
N GLY A 267 6.07 24.47 2.05
CA GLY A 267 6.94 23.52 2.73
C GLY A 267 7.95 22.79 1.83
N ASN A 268 8.20 23.27 0.61
CA ASN A 268 9.31 22.86 -0.25
C ASN A 268 10.54 23.78 -0.06
N ASP A 269 11.66 23.46 -0.71
CA ASP A 269 12.95 24.17 -0.57
C ASP A 269 13.28 25.07 -1.80
N PHE A 270 12.30 25.89 -2.20
CA PHE A 270 12.51 26.83 -3.31
C PHE A 270 13.40 28.00 -2.90
N ALA A 271 14.36 28.36 -3.75
CA ALA A 271 15.06 29.65 -3.62
C ALA A 271 14.07 30.81 -3.80
N CYS A 272 14.20 31.89 -3.01
CA CYS A 272 13.26 33.01 -3.06
C CYS A 272 13.18 33.68 -4.45
N SER A 273 14.32 33.75 -5.15
CA SER A 273 14.40 34.25 -6.53
C SER A 273 13.56 33.41 -7.50
N PHE A 274 13.68 32.08 -7.41
CA PHE A 274 12.91 31.15 -8.23
C PHE A 274 11.43 31.18 -7.88
N GLN A 275 11.08 31.14 -6.59
CA GLN A 275 9.68 31.14 -6.14
C GLN A 275 8.94 32.41 -6.63
N THR A 276 9.62 33.56 -6.69
CA THR A 276 9.04 34.79 -7.26
C THR A 276 8.63 34.60 -8.73
N LEU A 277 9.50 34.00 -9.55
CA LEU A 277 9.23 33.74 -10.95
C LEU A 277 8.14 32.68 -11.14
N LEU A 278 8.18 31.62 -10.33
CA LEU A 278 7.18 30.56 -10.34
C LEU A 278 5.78 31.10 -10.02
N VAL A 279 5.64 31.90 -8.96
CA VAL A 279 4.34 32.47 -8.56
C VAL A 279 3.81 33.41 -9.64
N LYS A 280 4.69 34.22 -10.25
CA LYS A 280 4.32 35.09 -11.36
C LYS A 280 3.77 34.29 -12.55
N HIS A 281 4.47 33.24 -12.98
CA HIS A 281 4.04 32.40 -14.11
C HIS A 281 2.71 31.70 -13.83
N LEU A 282 2.52 31.15 -12.61
CA LEU A 282 1.26 30.52 -12.21
C LEU A 282 0.09 31.50 -12.31
N ALA A 283 0.26 32.72 -11.79
CA ALA A 283 -0.75 33.77 -11.87
C ALA A 283 -1.08 34.19 -13.31
N GLU A 284 -0.06 34.36 -14.16
CA GLU A 284 -0.24 34.67 -15.60
C GLU A 284 -0.94 33.54 -16.35
N SER A 285 -0.79 32.29 -15.89
CA SER A 285 -1.44 31.10 -16.44
C SER A 285 -2.83 30.83 -15.85
N GLY A 286 -3.33 31.67 -14.92
CA GLY A 286 -4.62 31.47 -14.27
C GLY A 286 -4.65 30.35 -13.23
N VAL A 287 -3.49 29.87 -12.78
CA VAL A 287 -3.36 28.83 -11.75
C VAL A 287 -3.19 29.48 -10.38
N GLU A 288 -4.08 29.14 -9.44
CA GLU A 288 -4.04 29.67 -8.09
C GLU A 288 -3.07 28.88 -7.20
N LEU A 289 -2.07 29.57 -6.65
CA LEU A 289 -1.24 29.04 -5.58
C LEU A 289 -2.03 29.07 -4.27
N ARG A 290 -2.38 27.89 -3.75
CA ARG A 290 -3.08 27.73 -2.46
C ARG A 290 -2.10 27.30 -1.38
N VAL A 291 -2.30 27.84 -0.18
CA VAL A 291 -1.48 27.54 1.01
C VAL A 291 -2.42 27.23 2.17
N GLN A 292 -2.30 26.04 2.77
CA GLN A 292 -3.21 25.61 3.84
C GLN A 292 -2.93 26.34 5.17
N ARG A 293 -1.66 26.56 5.52
CA ARG A 293 -1.25 27.20 6.79
C ARG A 293 -0.52 28.52 6.56
N LYS A 294 -1.28 29.62 6.49
CA LYS A 294 -0.73 30.97 6.21
C LYS A 294 0.11 31.57 7.33
N ASN A 295 -0.06 31.12 8.59
CA ASN A 295 0.66 31.65 9.75
C ASN A 295 1.95 30.88 10.08
N VAL A 296 2.64 30.38 9.05
CA VAL A 296 3.92 29.69 9.24
C VAL A 296 5.03 30.68 9.61
N GLU A 297 5.83 30.30 10.60
CA GLU A 297 7.12 30.91 10.92
C GLU A 297 8.22 30.19 10.14
N CYS A 298 9.03 30.94 9.40
CA CYS A 298 10.11 30.36 8.62
C CYS A 298 11.34 30.08 9.49
N LEU A 299 12.02 28.97 9.20
CA LEU A 299 13.28 28.62 9.84
C LEU A 299 14.37 29.66 9.51
N GLN A 300 15.41 29.71 10.35
CA GLN A 300 16.57 30.56 10.12
C GLN A 300 17.16 30.30 8.72
N GLY A 301 17.41 31.38 7.96
CA GLY A 301 17.89 31.31 6.58
C GLY A 301 16.80 31.20 5.51
N TYR A 302 15.53 31.08 5.93
CA TYR A 302 14.36 31.18 5.06
C TYR A 302 13.62 32.51 5.28
N MET A 303 12.99 33.02 4.23
CA MET A 303 12.12 34.20 4.28
C MET A 303 10.69 33.79 3.90
N LYS A 304 9.72 34.51 4.45
CA LYS A 304 8.31 34.36 4.09
C LYS A 304 7.97 35.27 2.91
N GLN A 305 7.42 34.71 1.84
CA GLN A 305 6.81 35.45 0.73
C GLN A 305 5.66 34.64 0.13
N ASN A 306 4.58 35.30 -0.30
CA ASN A 306 3.37 34.64 -0.83
C ASN A 306 2.82 33.55 0.11
N ASP A 307 2.82 33.82 1.42
CA ASP A 307 2.42 32.88 2.48
C ASP A 307 3.23 31.57 2.58
N MET A 308 4.34 31.44 1.82
CA MET A 308 5.26 30.29 1.86
C MET A 308 6.65 30.70 2.32
N CYS A 309 7.40 29.76 2.89
CA CYS A 309 8.83 29.95 3.14
C CYS A 309 9.64 29.66 1.87
N CYS A 310 10.71 30.41 1.68
CA CYS A 310 11.70 30.20 0.63
C CYS A 310 13.11 30.42 1.15
N ARG A 311 14.07 29.75 0.54
CA ARG A 311 15.48 29.81 0.92
C ARG A 311 16.12 31.10 0.42
N THR A 312 16.81 31.80 1.31
CA THR A 312 17.53 33.04 0.96
C THR A 312 18.83 32.74 0.21
N SER A 313 19.29 33.70 -0.60
CA SER A 313 20.55 33.59 -1.34
C SER A 313 21.79 33.50 -0.45
N LEU A 314 21.69 33.83 0.84
CA LEU A 314 22.79 33.68 1.81
C LEU A 314 23.15 32.20 2.06
N LEU A 315 22.20 31.28 1.85
CA LEU A 315 22.42 29.84 1.92
C LEU A 315 22.95 29.24 0.60
N ASP A 316 22.87 29.96 -0.53
CA ASP A 316 23.47 29.52 -1.81
C ASP A 316 25.01 29.69 -1.83
N THR A 317 25.55 30.52 -0.93
CA THR A 317 26.96 30.96 -0.96
C THR A 317 27.87 30.33 0.09
N VAL A 318 27.42 29.37 0.89
CA VAL A 318 28.32 28.68 1.85
C VAL A 318 29.05 27.56 1.12
N PRO A 319 30.35 27.69 0.79
CA PRO A 319 31.12 26.54 0.37
C PRO A 319 31.24 25.63 1.60
N ILE A 320 31.04 24.34 1.41
CA ILE A 320 31.48 23.34 2.38
C ILE A 320 32.98 23.57 2.56
N VAL A 321 33.38 24.19 3.67
CA VAL A 321 34.77 24.21 4.10
C VAL A 321 35.09 22.77 4.46
N VAL A 322 35.71 22.05 3.51
CA VAL A 322 36.45 20.84 3.82
C VAL A 322 37.48 21.25 4.86
N SER A 323 37.34 20.73 6.08
CA SER A 323 38.34 20.88 7.13
C SER A 323 39.65 20.27 6.63
N SER A 324 40.55 21.14 6.19
CA SER A 324 41.94 20.80 5.90
C SER A 324 42.61 20.34 7.19
N GLU A 325 43.24 19.18 7.11
CA GLU A 325 44.15 18.65 8.13
C GLU A 325 45.20 19.70 8.51
N ASN A 326 45.41 19.88 9.81
CA ASN A 326 46.52 20.67 10.33
C ASN A 326 47.77 19.76 10.43
N PRO A 327 48.94 20.22 9.94
CA PRO A 327 50.19 19.50 10.04
C PRO A 327 50.92 19.86 11.34
N ASN A 328 51.24 18.83 12.13
CA ASN A 328 52.42 18.68 13.00
C ASN A 328 52.06 17.86 14.24
N ASP A 329 52.53 16.62 14.30
CA ASP A 329 53.29 16.18 15.47
C ASP A 329 54.15 14.95 15.15
N GLY A 330 55.30 14.91 15.81
CA GLY A 330 56.52 14.24 15.36
C GLY A 330 56.53 12.71 15.37
N ALA A 331 57.39 12.19 14.50
CA ALA A 331 57.88 10.82 14.55
C ALA A 331 58.72 10.56 15.82
N PRO A 332 58.91 9.28 16.19
CA PRO A 332 60.25 8.75 15.95
C PRO A 332 60.28 7.34 15.33
N THR A 333 61.20 7.23 14.35
CA THR A 333 62.09 6.10 14.01
C THR A 333 61.60 4.65 14.17
N ASN A 334 61.62 3.91 13.05
CA ASN A 334 62.64 2.87 12.87
C ASN A 334 62.81 2.47 11.39
N GLN A 335 64.05 2.10 11.09
CA GLN A 335 64.64 1.76 9.80
C GLN A 335 64.08 0.44 9.23
N GLU A 336 63.93 0.36 7.90
CA GLU A 336 64.73 -0.56 7.07
C GLU A 336 64.51 -0.28 5.57
N ALA A 337 65.59 -0.46 4.81
CA ALA A 337 65.80 -0.04 3.45
C ALA A 337 65.34 -1.08 2.40
N LYS A 338 64.96 -0.63 1.20
CA LYS A 338 65.68 -0.93 -0.06
C LYS A 338 65.00 -0.37 -1.32
N ASP A 339 65.81 0.40 -2.05
CA ASP A 339 66.08 0.38 -3.50
C ASP A 339 65.04 0.80 -4.56
N LYS A 340 65.40 1.94 -5.21
CA LYS A 340 65.52 2.21 -6.67
C LYS A 340 64.26 2.31 -7.53
N GLU A 341 64.14 3.15 -8.57
CA GLU A 341 64.86 4.31 -9.12
C GLU A 341 64.01 4.85 -10.31
N SER A 342 63.99 6.17 -10.49
CA SER A 342 63.78 6.93 -11.76
C SER A 342 62.49 6.86 -12.61
N THR A 343 61.81 8.02 -12.65
CA THR A 343 60.99 8.69 -13.69
C THR A 343 61.61 8.78 -15.11
N PRO A 344 61.00 9.46 -16.12
CA PRO A 344 59.58 9.66 -16.51
C PRO A 344 59.36 9.44 -18.04
N THR A 345 58.13 9.65 -18.58
CA THR A 345 57.82 10.56 -19.73
C THR A 345 56.48 10.21 -20.41
N THR A 346 55.63 11.23 -20.46
CA THR A 346 54.60 11.63 -21.45
C THR A 346 54.53 10.86 -22.78
N THR A 347 53.33 10.56 -23.30
CA THR A 347 52.83 11.01 -24.63
C THR A 347 51.41 10.51 -24.91
N ILE A 348 50.58 11.44 -25.39
CA ILE A 348 49.22 11.36 -25.92
C ILE A 348 49.11 10.41 -27.13
N LYS A 349 48.00 9.69 -27.30
CA LYS A 349 47.43 9.39 -28.63
C LYS A 349 45.94 9.04 -28.59
N THR A 350 45.18 9.92 -29.21
CA THR A 350 43.83 9.75 -29.77
C THR A 350 43.85 8.69 -30.88
N SER A 351 42.78 7.89 -31.01
CA SER A 351 42.44 7.23 -32.28
C SER A 351 40.93 7.21 -32.48
N VAL A 352 40.56 7.44 -33.75
CA VAL A 352 39.25 7.73 -34.30
C VAL A 352 38.89 6.59 -35.27
N ARG A 353 37.57 6.37 -35.46
CA ARG A 353 36.90 5.84 -36.66
C ARG A 353 36.98 4.31 -36.90
N THR A 354 36.00 3.62 -37.53
CA THR A 354 34.79 3.99 -38.28
C THR A 354 33.83 2.80 -38.34
N THR A 355 32.55 3.11 -38.56
CA THR A 355 31.42 2.31 -39.05
C THR A 355 31.65 1.41 -40.27
N THR A 356 30.88 0.32 -40.37
CA THR A 356 30.18 -0.07 -41.62
C THR A 356 28.94 -0.96 -41.37
N VAL A 357 28.04 -0.88 -42.34
CA VAL A 357 26.61 -1.27 -42.41
C VAL A 357 26.43 -2.62 -43.14
N GLY A 358 25.30 -3.31 -42.89
CA GLY A 358 24.62 -4.17 -43.89
C GLY A 358 24.00 -5.46 -43.30
N THR A 359 22.70 -5.49 -42.98
CA THR A 359 21.52 -5.94 -43.77
C THR A 359 21.13 -7.43 -43.71
N THR A 360 19.82 -7.61 -43.40
CA THR A 360 18.83 -8.60 -43.86
C THR A 360 18.74 -10.03 -43.28
N SER A 361 17.56 -10.25 -42.67
CA SER A 361 16.55 -11.31 -42.93
C SER A 361 16.79 -12.76 -42.51
N GLY A 362 15.79 -13.36 -41.85
CA GLY A 362 15.63 -14.81 -41.77
C GLY A 362 14.87 -15.31 -40.53
N ARG A 363 13.54 -15.42 -40.63
CA ARG A 363 12.62 -16.06 -39.68
C ARG A 363 12.45 -17.53 -40.07
N THR A 364 12.51 -18.47 -39.10
CA THR A 364 11.83 -19.80 -39.04
C THR A 364 12.29 -20.55 -37.78
N THR A 365 11.46 -20.71 -36.74
CA THR A 365 10.65 -21.92 -36.41
C THR A 365 11.46 -23.20 -36.16
N HIS A 366 11.45 -23.69 -34.91
CA HIS A 366 10.90 -25.00 -34.49
C HIS A 366 11.49 -25.47 -33.14
N ALA A 367 10.63 -25.63 -32.14
CA ALA A 367 10.71 -26.74 -31.18
C ALA A 367 10.16 -28.01 -31.90
N PRO A 368 10.41 -29.26 -31.45
CA PRO A 368 9.83 -29.73 -30.18
C PRO A 368 10.56 -30.87 -29.43
N SER A 369 9.98 -31.17 -28.26
CA SER A 369 9.75 -32.49 -27.66
C SER A 369 10.84 -33.24 -26.90
N ALA A 370 10.48 -33.42 -25.62
CA ALA A 370 10.87 -34.46 -24.70
C ALA A 370 10.43 -35.87 -25.14
N ALA A 371 11.17 -36.89 -24.69
CA ALA A 371 10.63 -38.22 -24.32
C ALA A 371 11.68 -39.09 -23.61
N VAL A 372 11.30 -39.58 -22.41
CA VAL A 372 11.35 -41.00 -21.96
C VAL A 372 12.75 -41.64 -21.77
N ALA A 373 13.28 -41.89 -20.57
CA ALA A 373 12.94 -42.82 -19.46
C ALA A 373 13.63 -44.21 -19.54
N LYS A 374 13.83 -44.79 -18.33
CA LYS A 374 14.43 -46.08 -17.90
C LYS A 374 15.92 -46.02 -17.55
N GLY A 375 16.41 -46.56 -16.44
CA GLY A 375 15.80 -47.33 -15.34
C GLY A 375 16.91 -48.06 -14.54
N GLU A 376 16.57 -48.45 -13.30
CA GLU A 376 17.19 -49.55 -12.49
C GLU A 376 18.63 -49.35 -11.95
N ASP A 377 19.04 -49.76 -10.74
CA ASP A 377 18.40 -50.41 -9.58
C ASP A 377 19.40 -50.39 -8.38
N ARG A 378 18.88 -50.63 -7.15
CA ARG A 378 19.54 -51.18 -5.93
C ARG A 378 20.36 -50.32 -4.94
N SER A 379 19.66 -49.94 -3.86
CA SER A 379 19.83 -50.34 -2.44
C SER A 379 21.22 -50.62 -1.84
N ASP A 380 21.55 -49.88 -0.77
CA ASP A 380 21.89 -50.46 0.55
C ASP A 380 21.66 -49.43 1.67
N GLY A 381 21.22 -49.91 2.83
CA GLY A 381 20.66 -49.11 3.92
C GLY A 381 21.63 -48.72 5.05
N SER A 382 21.19 -47.80 5.90
CA SER A 382 21.46 -47.82 7.35
C SER A 382 20.56 -46.83 8.07
N SER A 383 20.05 -47.29 9.20
CA SER A 383 19.26 -46.64 10.23
C SER A 383 19.86 -45.33 10.77
N ASP A 384 19.00 -44.34 11.06
CA ASP A 384 18.82 -43.85 12.43
C ASP A 384 17.56 -43.00 12.62
N ALA A 385 17.02 -43.10 13.83
CA ALA A 385 15.66 -42.80 14.21
C ALA A 385 15.38 -41.31 14.52
N SER A 386 14.21 -40.88 14.06
CA SER A 386 13.21 -40.01 14.69
C SER A 386 13.62 -39.05 15.81
N THR A 387 13.38 -37.75 15.59
CA THR A 387 12.62 -36.93 16.56
C THR A 387 11.86 -35.82 15.83
N LEU A 388 10.57 -36.05 15.56
CA LEU A 388 9.63 -35.05 15.06
C LEU A 388 8.66 -34.73 16.20
N ILE A 389 8.82 -33.54 16.79
CA ILE A 389 7.89 -33.01 17.80
C ILE A 389 6.65 -32.52 17.05
N LEU A 390 5.61 -33.34 17.00
CA LEU A 390 4.27 -32.93 16.60
C LEU A 390 3.50 -32.52 17.86
N GLY A 391 3.28 -31.21 17.97
CA GLY A 391 2.44 -30.59 18.98
C GLY A 391 1.00 -31.07 18.89
N ASN A 392 0.44 -31.35 20.06
CA ASN A 392 -0.92 -31.76 20.31
C ASN A 392 -1.95 -30.84 19.64
N SER A 393 -2.85 -31.43 18.87
CA SER A 393 -4.17 -30.86 18.60
C SER A 393 -5.23 -31.92 18.82
N LEU A 394 -5.98 -31.78 19.91
CA LEU A 394 -7.12 -32.63 20.30
C LEU A 394 -8.30 -32.61 19.31
N THR A 395 -8.21 -31.90 18.18
CA THR A 395 -9.30 -31.79 17.20
C THR A 395 -9.33 -32.91 16.16
N SER A 396 -8.29 -33.76 16.07
CA SER A 396 -8.25 -34.87 15.11
C SER A 396 -8.96 -36.16 15.59
N CYS A 397 -9.30 -36.28 16.87
CA CYS A 397 -9.95 -37.49 17.40
C CYS A 397 -11.49 -37.47 17.30
N LEU A 398 -12.12 -36.30 17.09
CA LEU A 398 -13.59 -36.22 17.03
C LEU A 398 -14.16 -36.55 15.64
N ALA A 399 -13.36 -36.40 14.57
CA ALA A 399 -13.80 -36.69 13.20
C ALA A 399 -13.88 -38.19 12.89
N LEU A 400 -13.16 -39.04 13.63
CA LEU A 400 -13.10 -40.49 13.40
C LEU A 400 -14.24 -41.27 14.09
N VAL A 401 -14.96 -40.67 15.03
CA VAL A 401 -16.06 -41.33 15.75
C VAL A 401 -17.40 -41.16 15.02
N ILE A 402 -17.61 -40.05 14.30
CA ILE A 402 -18.85 -39.82 13.53
C ILE A 402 -18.87 -40.62 12.22
N ALA A 403 -17.71 -40.91 11.61
CA ALA A 403 -17.63 -41.70 10.38
C ALA A 403 -17.88 -43.21 10.55
N LYS A 404 -17.94 -43.73 11.80
CA LYS A 404 -18.18 -45.15 12.10
C LYS A 404 -19.59 -45.49 12.58
N LEU A 405 -20.50 -44.50 12.66
CA LEU A 405 -21.90 -44.68 13.07
C LEU A 405 -22.91 -44.56 11.92
N ILE A 406 -22.46 -44.38 10.68
CA ILE A 406 -23.31 -44.35 9.46
C ILE A 406 -23.23 -45.68 8.67
N LEU A 407 -22.45 -46.65 9.14
CA LEU A 407 -22.36 -47.99 8.53
C LEU A 407 -22.53 -49.06 9.61
N PHE A 408 -23.76 -49.21 10.12
CA PHE A 408 -24.37 -50.48 10.55
C PHE A 408 -25.87 -50.31 10.74
#